data_AF-A0A951HX79-F1
#
_entry.id   AF-A0A951HX79-F1
#
_cell.length_a   1.000
_cell.length_b   1.000
_cell.length_c   1.000
_cell.angle_alpha   90.00
_cell.angle_beta   90.00
_cell.angle_gamma   90.00
#
_symmetry.space_group_name_H-M   'P 1'
#
loop_
_entity.id
_entity.type
_entity.pdbx_description
1 polymer ?
#
loop_
_entity_poly.entity_id
_entity_poly.type
_entity_poly.pdbx_seq_one_letter_code
_entity_poly.pdbx_strand_id
1 'polypeptide(L)'
;ERVLADTDTLLVFGLDHNVTRQEATAAEIEAVSQFLAREGTCLILGPHHDVGGSEDPDVRNMEYRHHGDALVPRQQGFGLYTRSLMQGLGIPVENRYGLRPLRDPETKKLAPLSINRDLDTKGWLRGVETFNFHMHLPHYAVTADESEAVRVLARQPIDMSKPHPFTEAGNTEFNMCLWMPPTGARAGDVLFTDSTVFSTLFGADESLHNYWRNIAT
;
A
#
# COMPACT_ATOMS: atom_id res chain seq x y z
N GLU A 1 -16.27 18.06 -13.13
CA GLU A 1 -16.79 16.67 -13.09
C GLU A 1 -16.48 15.80 -14.31
N ARG A 2 -16.20 16.33 -15.51
CA ARG A 2 -15.87 15.51 -16.70
C ARG A 2 -14.74 14.49 -16.51
N VAL A 3 -13.71 14.84 -15.72
CA VAL A 3 -12.53 13.97 -15.53
C VAL A 3 -12.91 12.63 -14.90
N LEU A 4 -13.58 12.62 -13.74
CA LEU A 4 -13.94 11.37 -13.05
C LEU A 4 -15.03 10.57 -13.79
N ALA A 5 -15.89 11.24 -14.55
CA ALA A 5 -16.89 10.57 -15.38
C ALA A 5 -16.26 9.70 -16.49
N ASP A 6 -15.13 10.14 -17.04
CA ASP A 6 -14.40 9.48 -18.13
C ASP A 6 -13.20 8.64 -17.63
N THR A 7 -12.99 8.53 -16.31
CA THR A 7 -11.88 7.76 -15.71
C THR A 7 -12.35 6.34 -15.36
N ASP A 8 -11.63 5.30 -15.77
CA ASP A 8 -11.93 3.93 -15.32
C ASP A 8 -11.12 3.56 -14.06
N THR A 9 -9.87 3.99 -14.00
CA THR A 9 -9.00 3.76 -12.83
C THR A 9 -8.43 5.08 -12.29
N LEU A 10 -8.65 5.36 -11.02
CA LEU A 10 -8.09 6.52 -10.31
C LEU A 10 -6.99 6.06 -9.36
N LEU A 11 -5.80 6.67 -9.45
CA LEU A 11 -4.67 6.39 -8.57
C LEU A 11 -4.48 7.58 -7.63
N VAL A 12 -4.45 7.33 -6.32
CA VAL A 12 -4.19 8.36 -5.30
C VAL A 12 -3.05 7.91 -4.40
N PHE A 13 -1.91 8.60 -4.54
CA PHE A 13 -0.69 8.33 -3.78
C PHE A 13 -0.37 9.47 -2.82
N GLY A 14 -0.27 9.15 -1.53
CA GLY A 14 -0.07 10.12 -0.46
C GLY A 14 1.40 10.26 -0.10
N LEU A 15 2.10 11.19 -0.77
CA LEU A 15 3.50 11.55 -0.50
C LEU A 15 3.65 12.86 0.29
N ASP A 16 2.54 13.51 0.62
CA ASP A 16 2.53 14.75 1.41
C ASP A 16 3.09 14.49 2.81
N HIS A 17 3.79 15.48 3.36
CA HIS A 17 4.22 15.41 4.75
C HIS A 17 3.09 15.87 5.68
N ASN A 18 2.90 15.20 6.81
CA ASN A 18 1.84 15.56 7.75
C ASN A 18 1.93 17.03 8.25
N VAL A 19 3.13 17.64 8.20
CA VAL A 19 3.32 19.07 8.51
C VAL A 19 2.58 20.01 7.57
N THR A 20 2.25 19.58 6.34
CA THR A 20 1.46 20.37 5.39
C THR A 20 -0.04 20.34 5.70
N ARG A 21 -0.48 19.43 6.59
CA ARG A 21 -1.88 19.31 7.04
C ARG A 21 -2.89 19.23 5.88
N GLN A 22 -2.52 18.51 4.82
CA GLN A 22 -3.41 18.29 3.69
C GLN A 22 -4.41 17.20 4.07
N GLU A 23 -5.69 17.55 4.08
CA GLU A 23 -6.78 16.63 4.37
C GLU A 23 -7.78 16.67 3.21
N ALA A 24 -8.35 15.51 2.89
CA ALA A 24 -9.41 15.42 1.91
C ALA A 24 -10.65 16.15 2.43
N THR A 25 -11.16 17.07 1.62
CA THR A 25 -12.40 17.80 1.93
C THR A 25 -13.61 16.88 1.78
N ALA A 26 -14.73 17.25 2.41
CA ALA A 26 -16.00 16.52 2.24
C ALA A 26 -16.44 16.41 0.77
N ALA A 27 -16.14 17.43 -0.05
CA ALA A 27 -16.45 17.42 -1.48
C ALA A 27 -15.58 16.44 -2.26
N GLU A 28 -14.29 16.30 -1.92
CA GLU A 28 -13.40 15.30 -2.54
C GLU A 28 -13.80 13.88 -2.15
N ILE A 29 -14.12 13.66 -0.86
CA ILE A 29 -14.61 12.36 -0.37
C ILE A 29 -15.89 11.97 -1.11
N GLU A 30 -16.85 12.90 -1.24
CA GLU A 30 -18.09 12.66 -1.97
C GLU A 30 -17.85 12.38 -3.46
N ALA A 31 -16.95 13.13 -4.11
CA ALA A 31 -16.62 12.90 -5.51
C ALA A 31 -16.00 11.51 -5.75
N VAL A 32 -15.11 11.05 -4.86
CA VAL A 32 -14.51 9.71 -4.95
C VAL A 32 -15.54 8.62 -4.60
N SER A 33 -16.43 8.87 -3.64
CA SER A 33 -17.56 7.99 -3.32
C SER A 33 -18.48 7.78 -4.53
N GLN A 34 -18.85 8.86 -5.23
CA GLN A 34 -19.65 8.79 -6.45
C GLN A 34 -18.92 8.08 -7.60
N PHE A 35 -17.61 8.31 -7.74
CA PHE A 35 -16.78 7.56 -8.70
C PHE A 35 -16.82 6.05 -8.41
N LEU A 36 -16.71 5.66 -7.14
CA LEU A 36 -16.79 4.26 -6.71
C LEU A 36 -18.20 3.67 -6.73
N ALA A 37 -19.26 4.48 -6.90
CA ALA A 37 -20.62 3.98 -7.09
C ALA A 37 -20.87 3.48 -8.53
N ARG A 38 -19.96 3.75 -9.47
CA ARG A 38 -20.04 3.26 -10.85
C ARG A 38 -19.38 1.88 -10.96
N GLU A 39 -20.08 0.95 -11.59
CA GLU A 39 -19.55 -0.38 -11.89
C GLU A 39 -18.34 -0.29 -12.84
N GLY A 40 -17.35 -1.15 -12.62
CA GLY A 40 -16.15 -1.24 -13.45
C GLY A 40 -15.07 -0.21 -13.13
N THR A 41 -15.31 0.72 -12.20
CA THR A 41 -14.25 1.63 -11.75
C THR A 41 -13.30 0.97 -10.75
N CYS A 42 -12.06 1.43 -10.71
CA CYS A 42 -11.06 1.00 -9.74
C CYS A 42 -10.37 2.20 -9.08
N LEU A 43 -10.34 2.23 -7.75
CA LEU A 43 -9.54 3.19 -6.98
C LEU A 43 -8.30 2.48 -6.44
N ILE A 44 -7.11 2.95 -6.80
CA ILE A 44 -5.84 2.46 -6.28
C ILE A 44 -5.28 3.48 -5.28
N LEU A 45 -5.06 3.01 -4.05
CA LEU A 45 -4.59 3.80 -2.93
C LEU A 45 -3.18 3.36 -2.53
N GLY A 46 -2.28 4.34 -2.40
CA GLY A 46 -0.92 4.12 -1.92
C GLY A 46 -0.49 5.24 -0.97
N PRO A 47 -1.07 5.33 0.24
CA PRO A 47 -0.53 6.22 1.26
C PRO A 47 0.88 5.76 1.63
N HIS A 48 1.84 6.68 1.64
CA HIS A 48 3.21 6.38 2.06
C HIS A 48 3.27 6.08 3.55
N HIS A 49 4.27 5.33 4.00
CA HIS A 49 4.41 5.00 5.42
C HIS A 49 5.08 6.12 6.21
N ASP A 50 4.90 6.08 7.54
CA ASP A 50 5.69 6.89 8.45
C ASP A 50 7.08 6.27 8.69
N VAL A 51 8.01 7.11 9.12
CA VAL A 51 9.33 6.70 9.65
C VAL A 51 9.33 7.03 11.13
N GLY A 52 9.65 6.05 11.98
CA GLY A 52 9.79 6.28 13.42
C GLY A 52 8.51 6.79 14.08
N GLY A 53 7.40 6.08 13.89
CA GLY A 53 6.07 6.50 14.35
C GLY A 53 5.86 6.37 15.86
N SER A 54 6.73 5.63 16.56
CA SER A 54 6.63 5.47 18.02
C SER A 54 7.06 6.74 18.79
N GLU A 55 6.33 7.04 19.87
CA GLU A 55 6.71 8.07 20.84
C GLU A 55 7.85 7.62 21.76
N ASP A 56 8.04 6.31 21.92
CA ASP A 56 9.17 5.75 22.66
C ASP A 56 10.48 5.93 21.85
N PRO A 57 11.48 6.67 22.37
CA PRO A 57 12.72 6.93 21.64
C PRO A 57 13.51 5.69 21.23
N ASP A 58 13.50 4.63 22.03
CA ASP A 58 14.25 3.40 21.76
C ASP A 58 13.58 2.61 20.64
N VAL A 59 12.25 2.49 20.71
CA VAL A 59 11.43 1.87 19.66
C VAL A 59 11.56 2.65 18.36
N ARG A 60 11.41 3.98 18.40
CA ARG A 60 11.54 4.84 17.22
C ARG A 60 12.90 4.69 16.53
N ASN A 61 13.96 4.58 17.31
CA ASN A 61 15.31 4.40 16.79
C ASN A 61 15.51 2.99 16.19
N MET A 62 14.85 1.96 16.71
CA MET A 62 14.78 0.64 16.10
C MET A 62 14.05 0.71 14.74
N GLU A 63 12.87 1.33 14.69
CA GLU A 63 12.10 1.51 13.45
C GLU A 63 12.91 2.24 12.37
N TYR A 64 13.57 3.34 12.73
CA TYR A 64 14.45 4.09 11.81
C TYR A 64 15.61 3.24 11.26
N ARG A 65 16.26 2.43 12.11
CA ARG A 65 17.37 1.56 11.67
C ARG A 65 16.89 0.43 10.77
N HIS A 66 15.70 -0.11 11.04
CA HIS A 66 15.04 -1.10 10.20
C HIS A 66 14.74 -0.52 8.81
N HIS A 67 14.07 0.63 8.77
CA HIS A 67 13.77 1.41 7.56
C HIS A 67 15.01 1.57 6.67
N GLY A 68 16.12 2.03 7.26
CA GLY A 68 17.45 1.92 6.67
C GLY A 68 17.79 2.95 5.59
N ASP A 69 16.87 3.84 5.22
CA ASP A 69 17.20 5.03 4.44
C ASP A 69 17.85 6.10 5.34
N ALA A 70 19.08 6.48 5.01
CA ALA A 70 19.85 7.48 5.73
C ALA A 70 19.54 8.93 5.30
N LEU A 71 18.75 9.12 4.24
CA LEU A 71 18.39 10.43 3.70
C LEU A 71 17.15 11.03 4.40
N VAL A 72 16.40 10.23 5.16
CA VAL A 72 15.22 10.66 5.91
C VAL A 72 15.57 10.89 7.39
N PRO A 73 14.90 11.82 8.08
CA PRO A 73 15.06 11.99 9.51
C PRO A 73 14.54 10.77 10.29
N ARG A 74 14.92 10.68 11.57
CA ARG A 74 14.49 9.59 12.46
C ARG A 74 12.98 9.53 12.69
N GLN A 75 12.26 10.62 12.42
CA GLN A 75 10.82 10.71 12.53
C GLN A 75 10.28 11.53 11.37
N GLN A 76 9.36 10.96 10.59
CA GLN A 76 8.68 11.66 9.51
C GLN A 76 7.33 11.04 9.26
N GLY A 77 6.27 11.86 9.29
CA GLY A 77 4.91 11.43 8.98
C GLY A 77 4.51 11.77 7.56
N PHE A 78 3.80 10.86 6.90
CA PHE A 78 3.36 11.02 5.51
C PHE A 78 1.90 10.65 5.26
N GLY A 79 1.40 11.13 4.12
CA GLY A 79 0.20 10.65 3.46
C GLY A 79 -1.10 11.09 4.12
N LEU A 80 -1.12 12.23 4.82
CA LEU A 80 -2.30 12.68 5.56
C LEU A 80 -3.51 12.87 4.63
N TYR A 81 -3.30 13.36 3.40
CA TYR A 81 -4.39 13.52 2.44
C TYR A 81 -5.04 12.17 2.11
N THR A 82 -4.24 11.17 1.70
CA THR A 82 -4.76 9.85 1.33
C THR A 82 -5.35 9.12 2.55
N ARG A 83 -4.75 9.28 3.74
CA ARG A 83 -5.27 8.73 5.00
C ARG A 83 -6.63 9.32 5.37
N SER A 84 -6.80 10.63 5.28
CA SER A 84 -8.08 11.30 5.55
C SER A 84 -9.14 10.96 4.49
N LEU A 85 -8.76 10.80 3.22
CA LEU A 85 -9.64 10.28 2.17
C LEU A 85 -10.11 8.85 2.51
N MET A 86 -9.20 7.96 2.89
CA MET A 86 -9.52 6.59 3.31
C MET A 86 -10.49 6.57 4.48
N GLN A 87 -10.24 7.40 5.49
CA GLN A 87 -11.12 7.53 6.65
C GLN A 87 -12.52 8.02 6.22
N GLY A 88 -12.59 9.04 5.36
CA GLY A 88 -13.85 9.57 4.82
C GLY A 88 -14.65 8.55 4.01
N LEU A 89 -13.96 7.62 3.33
CA LEU A 89 -14.56 6.52 2.58
C LEU A 89 -14.88 5.29 3.45
N GLY A 90 -14.60 5.33 4.75
CA GLY A 90 -14.84 4.19 5.66
C GLY A 90 -13.95 2.98 5.38
N ILE A 91 -12.75 3.19 4.83
CA ILE A 91 -11.80 2.13 4.50
C ILE A 91 -11.12 1.60 5.78
N PRO A 92 -11.23 0.30 6.11
CA PRO A 92 -10.68 -0.28 7.34
C PRO A 92 -9.23 -0.75 7.15
N VAL A 93 -8.40 0.12 6.60
CA VAL A 93 -6.98 -0.14 6.35
C VAL A 93 -6.15 1.02 6.89
N GLU A 94 -5.09 0.70 7.61
CA GLU A 94 -4.09 1.66 8.03
C GLU A 94 -2.74 1.35 7.37
N ASN A 95 -2.09 2.37 6.83
CA ASN A 95 -0.68 2.28 6.47
C ASN A 95 0.18 2.46 7.73
N ARG A 96 0.94 1.42 8.06
CA ARG A 96 1.84 1.38 9.20
C ARG A 96 3.23 1.02 8.73
N TYR A 97 4.25 1.59 9.38
CA TYR A 97 5.67 1.23 9.28
C TYR A 97 6.30 1.34 7.89
N GLY A 98 7.60 1.62 7.83
CA GLY A 98 8.40 1.38 6.63
C GLY A 98 9.21 0.11 6.79
N LEU A 99 8.60 -1.03 6.47
CA LEU A 99 9.23 -2.34 6.65
C LEU A 99 10.15 -2.67 5.49
N ARG A 100 11.30 -3.24 5.82
CA ARG A 100 12.33 -3.59 4.86
C ARG A 100 12.02 -4.94 4.22
N PRO A 101 11.77 -5.01 2.90
CA PRO A 101 11.49 -6.28 2.26
C PRO A 101 12.77 -7.15 2.17
N LEU A 102 12.58 -8.45 2.31
CA LEU A 102 13.66 -9.44 2.21
C LEU A 102 14.23 -9.44 0.79
N ARG A 103 15.56 -9.50 0.71
CA ARG A 103 16.28 -9.67 -0.55
C ARG A 103 17.17 -10.88 -0.46
N ASP A 104 17.36 -11.53 -1.59
CA ASP A 104 18.37 -12.56 -1.75
C ASP A 104 19.77 -11.95 -1.50
N PRO A 105 20.61 -12.58 -0.65
CA PRO A 105 21.88 -11.99 -0.23
C PRO A 105 22.91 -11.92 -1.36
N GLU A 106 22.81 -12.76 -2.40
CA GLU A 106 23.78 -12.81 -3.50
C GLU A 106 23.31 -11.96 -4.69
N THR A 107 22.14 -12.27 -5.22
CA THR A 107 21.54 -11.65 -6.41
C THR A 107 20.95 -10.28 -6.11
N LYS A 108 20.70 -9.98 -4.83
CA LYS A 108 20.03 -8.76 -4.37
C LYS A 108 18.61 -8.58 -4.93
N LYS A 109 18.01 -9.61 -5.52
CA LYS A 109 16.61 -9.58 -5.95
C LYS A 109 15.68 -9.64 -4.74
N LEU A 110 14.47 -9.13 -4.88
CA LEU A 110 13.43 -9.28 -3.85
C LEU A 110 13.07 -10.76 -3.68
N ALA A 111 12.76 -11.15 -2.44
CA ALA A 111 12.08 -12.40 -2.20
C ALA A 111 10.69 -12.38 -2.85
N PRO A 112 10.24 -13.48 -3.49
CA PRO A 112 8.91 -13.56 -4.09
C PRO A 112 7.79 -13.23 -3.10
N LEU A 113 6.69 -12.68 -3.62
CA LEU A 113 5.47 -12.42 -2.87
C LEU A 113 4.81 -13.74 -2.45
N SER A 114 4.28 -13.76 -1.23
CA SER A 114 3.31 -14.77 -0.80
C SER A 114 1.93 -14.36 -1.29
N ILE A 115 1.48 -14.95 -2.40
CA ILE A 115 0.24 -14.58 -3.10
C ILE A 115 -0.91 -15.53 -2.72
N ASN A 116 -2.03 -14.97 -2.29
CA ASN A 116 -3.27 -15.70 -2.09
C ASN A 116 -4.08 -15.74 -3.40
N ARG A 117 -3.79 -16.74 -4.24
CA ARG A 117 -4.39 -16.88 -5.58
C ARG A 117 -5.89 -17.12 -5.55
N ASP A 118 -6.41 -17.76 -4.50
CA ASP A 118 -7.84 -18.02 -4.36
C ASP A 118 -8.64 -16.72 -4.14
N LEU A 119 -8.01 -15.71 -3.52
CA LEU A 119 -8.61 -14.39 -3.33
C LEU A 119 -8.47 -13.47 -4.55
N ASP A 120 -7.48 -13.70 -5.43
CA ASP A 120 -7.23 -12.92 -6.65
C ASP A 120 -8.15 -13.33 -7.81
N THR A 121 -9.46 -13.23 -7.59
CA THR A 121 -10.45 -13.65 -8.59
C THR A 121 -10.49 -12.74 -9.83
N LYS A 122 -9.90 -11.54 -9.76
CA LYS A 122 -9.71 -10.63 -10.90
C LYS A 122 -8.46 -10.96 -11.72
N GLY A 123 -7.52 -11.73 -11.15
CA GLY A 123 -6.28 -12.11 -11.80
C GLY A 123 -5.25 -10.99 -11.88
N TRP A 124 -5.29 -10.03 -10.96
CA TRP A 124 -4.37 -8.89 -10.93
C TRP A 124 -2.92 -9.30 -10.72
N LEU A 125 -2.69 -10.40 -10.01
CA LEU A 125 -1.36 -10.94 -9.73
C LEU A 125 -1.00 -12.13 -10.64
N ARG A 126 -1.70 -12.29 -11.76
CA ARG A 126 -1.37 -13.31 -12.76
C ARG A 126 -0.01 -13.02 -13.39
N GLY A 127 0.92 -13.96 -13.27
CA GLY A 127 2.29 -13.80 -13.79
C GLY A 127 3.14 -12.79 -13.01
N VAL A 128 2.73 -12.41 -11.80
CA VAL A 128 3.50 -11.53 -10.91
C VAL A 128 4.19 -12.41 -9.86
N GLU A 129 5.51 -12.24 -9.72
CA GLU A 129 6.32 -12.89 -8.68
C GLU A 129 6.81 -11.89 -7.64
N THR A 130 7.22 -10.70 -8.08
CA THR A 130 7.71 -9.61 -7.25
C THR A 130 7.15 -8.27 -7.70
N PHE A 131 7.10 -7.29 -6.79
CA PHE A 131 6.98 -5.88 -7.17
C PHE A 131 8.38 -5.25 -7.29
N ASN A 132 8.43 -3.95 -7.63
CA ASN A 132 9.68 -3.20 -7.65
C ASN A 132 10.33 -3.11 -6.27
N PHE A 133 11.66 -3.14 -6.26
CA PHE A 133 12.40 -2.95 -5.03
C PHE A 133 12.34 -1.50 -4.56
N HIS A 134 11.70 -1.29 -3.42
CA HIS A 134 11.86 -0.10 -2.59
C HIS A 134 12.46 -0.53 -1.24
N MET A 135 13.30 0.31 -0.64
CA MET A 135 14.08 -0.08 0.54
C MET A 135 13.21 -0.34 1.77
N HIS A 136 12.04 0.29 1.81
CA HIS A 136 11.06 0.26 2.87
C HIS A 136 9.68 0.37 2.22
N LEU A 137 8.71 -0.37 2.73
CA LEU A 137 7.38 -0.44 2.16
C LEU A 137 6.32 -0.36 3.27
N PRO A 138 5.15 0.21 2.97
CA PRO A 138 4.07 0.27 3.94
C PRO A 138 3.54 -1.13 4.23
N HIS A 139 3.26 -1.41 5.51
CA HIS A 139 2.35 -2.47 5.88
C HIS A 139 0.91 -1.93 5.84
N TYR A 140 0.09 -2.48 4.96
CA TYR A 140 -1.35 -2.19 4.95
C TYR A 140 -2.07 -3.08 5.98
N ALA A 141 -2.16 -2.59 7.21
CA ALA A 141 -2.83 -3.27 8.31
C ALA A 141 -4.34 -3.20 8.14
N VAL A 142 -5.02 -4.34 8.19
CA VAL A 142 -6.49 -4.41 8.21
C VAL A 142 -6.95 -4.20 9.65
N THR A 143 -7.81 -3.20 9.89
CA THR A 143 -8.14 -2.75 11.25
C THR A 143 -9.53 -3.12 11.74
N ALA A 144 -10.42 -3.55 10.84
CA ALA A 144 -11.73 -4.06 11.22
C ALA A 144 -11.68 -5.57 11.47
N ASP A 145 -12.45 -6.02 12.47
CA ASP A 145 -12.72 -7.44 12.71
C ASP A 145 -13.46 -8.09 11.52
N GLU A 146 -14.12 -7.28 10.69
CA GLU A 146 -14.78 -7.67 9.43
C GLU A 146 -13.77 -7.90 8.29
N SER A 147 -12.85 -8.84 8.50
CA SER A 147 -11.84 -9.25 7.52
C SER A 147 -12.43 -9.69 6.16
N GLU A 148 -13.73 -9.97 6.06
CA GLU A 148 -14.37 -10.37 4.80
C GLU A 148 -14.42 -9.23 3.75
N ALA A 149 -14.41 -7.96 4.18
CA ALA A 149 -14.46 -6.82 3.28
C ALA A 149 -13.12 -6.50 2.61
N VAL A 150 -12.00 -6.97 3.19
CA VAL A 150 -10.64 -6.70 2.72
C VAL A 150 -9.88 -8.01 2.48
N ARG A 151 -9.55 -8.27 1.23
CA ARG A 151 -8.77 -9.43 0.79
C ARG A 151 -7.29 -9.07 0.77
N VAL A 152 -6.48 -9.79 1.56
CA VAL A 152 -5.02 -9.70 1.45
C VAL A 152 -4.56 -10.56 0.28
N LEU A 153 -4.25 -9.93 -0.86
CA LEU A 153 -3.86 -10.62 -2.08
C LEU A 153 -2.39 -11.04 -2.06
N ALA A 154 -1.50 -10.20 -1.54
CA ALA A 154 -0.09 -10.52 -1.43
C ALA A 154 0.55 -9.99 -0.16
N ARG A 155 1.47 -10.80 0.39
CA ARG A 155 2.39 -10.40 1.44
C ARG A 155 3.83 -10.41 0.94
N GLN A 156 4.64 -9.55 1.51
CA GLN A 156 6.06 -9.43 1.22
C GLN A 156 6.86 -9.94 2.42
N PRO A 157 7.76 -10.93 2.24
CA PRO A 157 8.71 -11.31 3.27
C PRO A 157 9.59 -10.15 3.75
N ILE A 158 9.93 -10.13 5.05
CA ILE A 158 10.69 -9.08 5.73
C ILE A 158 12.17 -9.47 5.86
N ASP A 159 13.07 -8.50 5.73
CA ASP A 159 14.47 -8.64 6.13
C ASP A 159 14.58 -8.73 7.66
N MET A 160 14.66 -9.95 8.17
CA MET A 160 14.74 -10.24 9.61
C MET A 160 16.11 -9.90 10.24
N SER A 161 17.11 -9.49 9.44
CA SER A 161 18.44 -9.14 9.97
C SER A 161 18.46 -7.80 10.73
N LYS A 162 17.41 -6.99 10.57
CA LYS A 162 17.24 -5.72 11.26
C LYS A 162 15.97 -5.78 12.12
N PRO A 163 16.07 -5.69 13.46
CA PRO A 163 14.90 -5.80 14.31
C PRO A 163 13.95 -4.62 14.11
N HIS A 164 12.66 -4.91 14.29
CA HIS A 164 11.54 -3.97 14.33
C HIS A 164 10.49 -4.54 15.31
N PRO A 165 9.71 -3.74 16.05
CA PRO A 165 8.68 -4.26 16.95
C PRO A 165 7.72 -5.26 16.27
N PHE A 166 7.34 -4.96 15.02
CA PHE A 166 6.55 -5.85 14.18
C PHE A 166 7.20 -7.23 13.97
N THR A 167 8.52 -7.29 13.71
CA THR A 167 9.24 -8.56 13.56
C THR A 167 9.50 -9.25 14.90
N GLU A 168 9.70 -8.48 15.98
CA GLU A 168 9.87 -9.03 17.35
C GLU A 168 8.59 -9.67 17.87
N ALA A 169 7.43 -9.20 17.41
CA ALA A 169 6.13 -9.86 17.63
C ALA A 169 5.96 -11.17 16.83
N GLY A 170 6.97 -11.58 16.05
CA GLY A 170 6.98 -12.84 15.30
C GLY A 170 6.50 -12.75 13.86
N ASN A 171 6.17 -11.55 13.36
CA ASN A 171 5.76 -11.39 11.96
C ASN A 171 6.97 -11.49 11.03
N THR A 172 6.87 -12.35 10.02
CA THR A 172 7.92 -12.57 9.00
C THR A 172 7.57 -11.97 7.64
N GLU A 173 6.33 -11.53 7.46
CA GLU A 173 5.82 -10.91 6.24
C GLU A 173 4.87 -9.76 6.58
N PHE A 174 4.65 -8.85 5.63
CA PHE A 174 3.66 -7.78 5.77
C PHE A 174 2.74 -7.72 4.55
N ASN A 175 1.50 -7.29 4.78
CA ASN A 175 0.52 -7.06 3.72
C ASN A 175 1.01 -5.96 2.77
N MET A 176 1.13 -6.29 1.49
CA MET A 176 1.72 -5.44 0.45
C MET A 176 0.73 -5.13 -0.69
N CYS A 177 -0.23 -6.04 -0.94
CA CYS A 177 -1.33 -5.81 -1.88
C CYS A 177 -2.64 -6.24 -1.25
N LEU A 178 -3.59 -5.31 -1.15
CA LEU A 178 -4.95 -5.57 -0.66
C LEU A 178 -5.98 -5.25 -1.73
N TRP A 179 -7.13 -5.90 -1.62
CA TRP A 179 -8.28 -5.67 -2.46
C TRP A 179 -9.56 -5.61 -1.64
N MET A 180 -10.38 -4.61 -1.89
CA MET A 180 -11.77 -4.60 -1.47
C MET A 180 -12.67 -4.74 -2.70
N PRO A 181 -13.39 -5.86 -2.86
CA PRO A 181 -14.33 -6.05 -3.97
C PRO A 181 -15.54 -5.10 -3.84
N PRO A 182 -16.31 -4.91 -4.93
CA PRO A 182 -17.56 -4.17 -4.88
C PRO A 182 -18.50 -4.74 -3.80
N THR A 183 -19.14 -3.86 -3.05
CA THR A 183 -20.11 -4.23 -2.02
C THR A 183 -21.13 -3.12 -1.80
N GLY A 184 -22.40 -3.48 -1.70
CA GLY A 184 -23.49 -2.53 -1.49
C GLY A 184 -23.50 -1.39 -2.51
N ALA A 185 -23.46 -0.15 -2.01
CA ALA A 185 -23.45 1.06 -2.85
C ALA A 185 -22.10 1.32 -3.54
N ARG A 186 -21.02 0.66 -3.11
CA ARG A 186 -19.69 0.75 -3.73
C ARG A 186 -19.58 -0.31 -4.83
N ALA A 187 -19.90 0.07 -6.06
CA ALA A 187 -19.85 -0.83 -7.23
C ALA A 187 -18.43 -0.97 -7.84
N GLY A 188 -17.51 -0.08 -7.48
CA GLY A 188 -16.12 -0.10 -7.90
C GLY A 188 -15.21 -0.91 -6.97
N ASP A 189 -14.06 -1.32 -7.53
CA ASP A 189 -12.97 -2.01 -6.84
C ASP A 189 -12.09 -1.01 -6.08
N VAL A 190 -11.55 -1.38 -4.91
CA VAL A 190 -10.48 -0.62 -4.22
C VAL A 190 -9.25 -1.49 -4.04
N LEU A 191 -8.11 -1.01 -4.52
CA LEU A 191 -6.80 -1.66 -4.46
C LEU A 191 -5.85 -0.88 -3.57
N PHE A 192 -5.00 -1.58 -2.82
CA PHE A 192 -3.89 -0.99 -2.08
C PHE A 192 -2.59 -1.54 -2.61
N THR A 193 -1.74 -0.64 -3.10
CA THR A 193 -0.39 -0.96 -3.57
C THR A 193 0.47 0.29 -3.49
N ASP A 194 1.73 0.12 -3.13
CA ASP A 194 2.66 1.24 -2.99
C ASP A 194 2.89 1.96 -4.33
N SER A 195 3.07 3.27 -4.27
CA SER A 195 3.32 4.12 -5.44
C SER A 195 4.55 3.71 -6.26
N THR A 196 5.58 3.10 -5.64
CA THR A 196 6.77 2.62 -6.35
C THR A 196 6.47 1.48 -7.33
N VAL A 197 5.33 0.80 -7.18
CA VAL A 197 4.84 -0.21 -8.13
C VAL A 197 4.42 0.44 -9.47
N PHE A 198 4.23 1.76 -9.52
CA PHE A 198 3.83 2.48 -10.74
C PHE A 198 4.95 3.33 -11.34
N SER A 199 6.20 2.99 -11.01
CA SER A 199 7.39 3.69 -11.49
C SER A 199 8.42 2.70 -12.00
N THR A 200 9.10 3.03 -13.10
CA THR A 200 10.26 2.25 -13.59
C THR A 200 11.58 2.66 -12.93
N LEU A 201 11.56 3.66 -12.05
CA LEU A 201 12.76 4.22 -11.41
C LEU A 201 13.60 3.18 -10.67
N PHE A 202 12.93 2.15 -10.12
CA PHE A 202 13.54 1.10 -9.32
C PHE A 202 13.70 -0.23 -10.09
N GLY A 203 13.51 -0.18 -11.41
CA GLY A 203 13.52 -1.34 -12.29
C GLY A 203 12.22 -1.50 -13.06
N ALA A 204 12.28 -2.30 -14.12
CA ALA A 204 11.13 -2.80 -14.85
C ALA A 204 11.44 -4.23 -15.23
N ASP A 205 10.71 -5.17 -14.63
CA ASP A 205 10.82 -6.59 -14.93
C ASP A 205 9.49 -7.10 -15.52
N GLU A 206 9.47 -8.39 -15.85
CA GLU A 206 8.29 -9.04 -16.40
C GLU A 206 7.12 -9.05 -15.39
N SER A 207 7.39 -9.16 -14.09
CA SER A 207 6.36 -9.12 -13.05
C SER A 207 5.64 -7.77 -13.02
N LEU A 208 6.40 -6.66 -13.10
CA LEU A 208 5.85 -5.31 -13.14
C LEU A 208 4.99 -5.08 -14.39
N HIS A 209 5.49 -5.52 -15.56
CA HIS A 209 4.73 -5.43 -16.81
C HIS A 209 3.44 -6.24 -16.77
N ASN A 210 3.49 -7.45 -16.18
CA ASN A 210 2.31 -8.29 -16.01
C ASN A 210 1.30 -7.62 -15.09
N TYR A 211 1.74 -7.09 -13.94
CA TYR A 211 0.86 -6.36 -13.03
C TYR A 211 0.16 -5.18 -13.71
N TRP A 212 0.90 -4.32 -14.43
CA TRP A 212 0.32 -3.19 -15.15
C TRP A 212 -0.67 -3.59 -16.23
N ARG A 213 -0.38 -4.67 -16.97
CA ARG A 213 -1.31 -5.21 -17.97
C ARG A 213 -2.58 -5.73 -17.32
N ASN A 214 -2.49 -6.33 -16.13
CA ASN A 214 -3.64 -6.93 -15.47
C ASN A 214 -4.58 -5.89 -14.85
N ILE A 215 -4.06 -4.72 -14.45
CA ILE A 215 -4.86 -3.64 -13.84
C ILE A 215 -5.35 -2.60 -14.86
N ALA A 216 -4.68 -2.46 -16.00
CA ALA A 216 -5.15 -1.62 -17.10
C ALA A 216 -6.29 -2.34 -17.83
N THR A 217 -7.53 -2.11 -17.39
CA THR A 217 -8.76 -2.62 -18.00
C THR A 217 -9.42 -1.59 -18.88
#